data_AF-A0A4Z0QFU8-F1
#
_entry.id   AF-A0A4Z0QFU8-F1
#
_cell.length_a   1.000
_cell.length_b   1.000
_cell.length_c   1.000
_cell.angle_alpha   90.00
_cell.angle_beta   90.00
_cell.angle_gamma   90.00
#
_symmetry.space_group_name_H-M   'P 1'
#
loop_
_entity.id
_entity.type
_entity.pdbx_description
1 polymer ?
#
loop_
_entity_poly.entity_id
_entity_poly.type
_entity_poly.pdbx_seq_one_letter_code
_entity_poly.pdbx_strand_id
1 'polypeptide(L)'
;MKIILPMALLVLLSNLNSCKTDRSNKTVDPTSPAAAKAQLDVLRDSVDARWSRMTTSDDAKMKATAQVLQALEKQPGADKAQLKALARANDKLKSRRYDQQSMSVSEQIDAYDSAQDSVLRAVYNFAQPAAGQPDATVQQLTNDIQTADGQVVGYRVNYDRAAKQFNNYLQLHQETLGKLGGKYGKLQPLPLFELKE
;
A
#
# COMPACT_ATOMS: atom_id res chain seq x y z
N MET A 1 6.91 79.73 -0.58
CA MET A 1 7.07 78.25 -0.64
C MET A 1 8.52 77.89 -0.34
N LYS A 2 8.78 77.25 0.81
CA LYS A 2 9.82 76.21 1.00
C LYS A 2 9.95 75.87 2.51
N ILE A 3 9.52 74.65 2.81
CA ILE A 3 10.13 73.63 3.68
C ILE A 3 10.53 74.05 5.09
N ILE A 4 9.69 73.67 6.05
CA ILE A 4 10.02 73.52 7.48
C ILE A 4 10.47 72.08 7.68
N LEU A 5 11.70 71.88 8.17
CA LEU A 5 12.19 70.60 8.69
C LEU A 5 12.55 70.83 10.16
N PRO A 6 11.99 70.05 11.09
CA PRO A 6 12.77 69.72 12.27
C PRO A 6 12.61 68.26 12.69
N MET A 7 13.66 67.79 13.38
CA MET A 7 13.60 66.83 14.48
C MET A 7 12.96 65.46 14.22
N ALA A 8 13.81 64.44 14.12
CA ALA A 8 13.84 63.34 15.10
C ALA A 8 14.92 62.35 14.67
N LEU A 9 16.17 62.74 14.95
CA LEU A 9 17.30 61.84 14.97
C LEU A 9 17.27 61.07 16.30
N LEU A 10 17.54 59.76 16.24
CA LEU A 10 17.66 58.82 17.36
C LEU A 10 16.35 58.49 18.10
N VAL A 11 15.84 57.30 17.83
CA VAL A 11 15.43 56.23 18.77
C VAL A 11 14.49 55.34 18.00
N LEU A 12 14.95 54.13 17.65
CA LEU A 12 14.18 52.89 17.44
C LEU A 12 15.07 51.83 16.77
N LEU A 13 16.21 51.52 17.42
CA LEU A 13 17.00 50.31 17.17
C LEU A 13 17.01 49.49 18.47
N SER A 14 15.87 48.96 18.85
CA SER A 14 15.78 48.06 20.01
C SER A 14 14.49 47.26 19.93
N ASN A 15 14.40 46.34 18.96
CA ASN A 15 13.49 45.18 18.98
C ASN A 15 13.96 44.12 17.97
N LEU A 16 15.22 43.69 18.08
CA LEU A 16 15.61 42.36 17.63
C LEU A 16 15.72 41.50 18.88
N ASN A 17 14.56 41.00 19.35
CA ASN A 17 14.52 39.85 20.23
C ASN A 17 15.07 38.65 19.45
N SER A 18 16.41 38.53 19.45
CA SER A 18 17.08 37.26 19.27
C SER A 18 16.60 36.35 20.40
N CYS A 19 15.53 35.59 20.13
CA CYS A 19 15.30 34.34 20.82
C CYS A 19 16.53 33.48 20.58
N LYS A 20 17.50 33.55 21.50
CA LYS A 20 18.52 32.52 21.68
C LYS A 20 17.77 31.23 21.96
N THR A 21 17.46 30.52 20.89
CA THR A 21 17.06 29.13 20.99
C THR A 21 18.38 28.41 21.19
N ASP A 22 18.74 28.13 22.45
CA ASP A 22 19.76 27.15 22.79
C ASP A 22 19.30 25.78 22.30
N ARG A 23 19.30 25.59 20.97
CA ARG A 23 19.38 24.25 20.38
C ARG A 23 20.80 23.81 20.60
N SER A 24 21.07 23.30 21.79
CA SER A 24 22.09 22.28 21.98
C SER A 24 21.88 21.26 20.86
N ASN A 25 22.71 21.33 19.82
CA ASN A 25 22.81 20.29 18.80
C ASN A 25 23.35 19.07 19.55
N LYS A 26 22.48 18.34 20.24
CA LYS A 26 22.80 17.00 20.71
C LYS A 26 23.04 16.19 19.45
N THR A 27 24.31 15.92 19.18
CA THR A 27 24.76 14.97 18.17
C THR A 27 24.03 13.67 18.48
N VAL A 28 23.10 13.28 17.60
CA VAL A 28 22.42 11.99 17.70
C VAL A 28 23.46 10.94 17.40
N ASP A 29 23.76 10.09 18.37
CA ASP A 29 24.60 8.91 18.14
C ASP A 29 23.84 7.96 17.19
N PRO A 30 24.33 7.77 15.95
CA PRO A 30 23.67 6.93 14.96
C PRO A 30 23.65 5.44 15.36
N THR A 31 24.43 5.04 16.36
CA THR A 31 24.49 3.67 16.88
C THR A 31 23.61 3.45 18.11
N SER A 32 22.97 4.52 18.62
CA SER A 32 22.13 4.45 19.80
C SER A 32 20.86 3.61 19.58
N PRO A 33 20.28 3.01 20.64
CA PRO A 33 18.98 2.34 20.56
C PRO A 33 17.87 3.21 19.98
N ALA A 34 17.89 4.52 20.25
CA ALA A 34 16.91 5.47 19.72
C ALA A 34 17.06 5.67 18.20
N ALA A 35 18.29 5.80 17.70
CA ALA A 35 18.56 5.87 16.27
C ALA A 35 18.17 4.56 15.57
N ALA A 36 18.51 3.42 16.19
CA ALA A 36 18.16 2.11 15.67
C ALA A 36 16.65 1.93 15.52
N LYS A 37 15.89 2.35 16.54
CA LYS A 37 14.42 2.37 16.52
C LYS A 37 13.87 3.26 15.41
N ALA A 38 14.35 4.49 15.29
CA ALA A 38 13.84 5.44 14.29
C ALA A 38 14.02 4.92 12.86
N GLN A 39 15.18 4.35 12.56
CA GLN A 39 15.43 3.73 11.26
C GLN A 39 14.56 2.48 11.02
N LEU A 40 14.38 1.65 12.05
CA LEU A 40 13.48 0.49 11.96
C LEU A 40 12.03 0.90 11.69
N ASP A 41 11.54 1.95 12.35
CA ASP A 41 10.20 2.49 12.12
C ASP A 41 10.03 2.98 10.67
N VAL A 42 11.02 3.68 10.11
CA VAL A 42 11.02 4.09 8.69
C VAL A 42 10.96 2.88 7.75
N LEU A 43 11.72 1.82 8.06
CA LEU A 43 11.68 0.59 7.28
C LEU A 43 10.32 -0.10 7.40
N ARG A 44 9.71 -0.09 8.58
CA ARG A 44 8.38 -0.63 8.80
C ARG A 44 7.32 0.12 8.01
N ASP A 45 7.33 1.46 8.07
CA ASP A 45 6.43 2.31 7.28
C ASP A 45 6.59 2.07 5.79
N SER A 46 7.84 1.84 5.33
CA SER A 46 8.12 1.46 3.96
C SER A 46 7.40 0.17 3.56
N VAL A 47 7.54 -0.90 4.35
CA VAL A 47 6.83 -2.18 4.13
C VAL A 47 5.31 -1.96 4.08
N ASP A 48 4.77 -1.28 5.09
CA ASP A 48 3.33 -1.09 5.24
C ASP A 48 2.74 -0.28 4.06
N ALA A 49 3.48 0.69 3.53
CA ALA A 49 3.10 1.41 2.33
C ALA A 49 3.05 0.52 1.07
N ARG A 50 4.00 -0.42 0.89
CA ARG A 50 3.97 -1.34 -0.28
C ARG A 50 2.83 -2.34 -0.15
N TRP A 51 2.62 -2.86 1.06
CA TRP A 51 1.50 -3.75 1.36
C TRP A 51 0.14 -3.06 1.12
N SER A 52 -0.02 -1.84 1.64
CA SER A 52 -1.23 -1.05 1.44
C SER A 52 -1.48 -0.78 -0.04
N ARG A 53 -0.46 -0.38 -0.80
CA ARG A 53 -0.61 -0.15 -2.24
C ARG A 53 -1.08 -1.40 -2.99
N MET A 54 -0.52 -2.57 -2.68
CA MET A 54 -0.93 -3.83 -3.26
C MET A 54 -2.40 -4.16 -2.94
N THR A 55 -2.75 -4.13 -1.65
CA THR A 55 -4.11 -4.49 -1.20
C THR A 55 -5.17 -3.47 -1.65
N THR A 56 -4.82 -2.19 -1.76
CA THR A 56 -5.70 -1.17 -2.36
C THR A 56 -5.92 -1.41 -3.85
N SER A 57 -4.87 -1.73 -4.63
CA SER A 57 -5.02 -2.10 -6.05
C SER A 57 -5.94 -3.31 -6.21
N ASP A 58 -5.83 -4.26 -5.30
CA ASP A 58 -6.64 -5.47 -5.34
C ASP A 58 -8.10 -5.23 -4.92
N ASP A 59 -8.34 -4.37 -3.93
CA ASP A 59 -9.68 -3.89 -3.58
C ASP A 59 -10.34 -3.14 -4.75
N ALA A 60 -9.56 -2.32 -5.48
CA ALA A 60 -10.04 -1.65 -6.68
C ALA A 60 -10.42 -2.66 -7.79
N LYS A 61 -9.64 -3.73 -7.96
CA LYS A 61 -9.91 -4.82 -8.91
C LYS A 61 -11.22 -5.55 -8.58
N MET A 62 -11.46 -5.88 -7.31
CA MET A 62 -12.73 -6.49 -6.86
C MET A 62 -13.93 -5.57 -7.08
N LYS A 63 -13.76 -4.26 -6.83
CA LYS A 63 -14.82 -3.27 -7.05
C LYS A 63 -15.16 -3.14 -8.53
N ALA A 64 -14.15 -3.01 -9.40
CA ALA A 64 -14.35 -2.95 -10.84
C ALA A 64 -15.02 -4.24 -11.36
N THR A 65 -14.62 -5.40 -10.85
CA THR A 65 -15.24 -6.69 -11.17
C THR A 65 -16.73 -6.72 -10.81
N ALA A 66 -17.10 -6.24 -9.61
CA ALA A 66 -18.49 -6.13 -9.21
C ALA A 66 -19.29 -5.19 -10.13
N GLN A 67 -18.69 -4.08 -10.57
CA GLN A 67 -19.32 -3.12 -11.49
C GLN A 67 -19.53 -3.73 -12.89
N VAL A 68 -18.57 -4.50 -13.41
CA VAL A 68 -18.72 -5.25 -14.67
C VAL A 68 -19.88 -6.23 -14.58
N LEU A 69 -19.92 -7.05 -13.52
CA LEU A 69 -20.98 -8.04 -13.32
C LEU A 69 -22.37 -7.38 -13.24
N GLN A 70 -22.48 -6.23 -12.56
CA GLN A 70 -23.73 -5.47 -12.49
C GLN A 70 -24.14 -4.87 -13.85
N ALA A 71 -23.18 -4.42 -14.65
CA ALA A 71 -23.44 -3.90 -15.99
C ALA A 71 -23.92 -5.02 -16.93
N LEU A 72 -23.27 -6.18 -16.88
CA LEU A 72 -23.64 -7.36 -17.66
C LEU A 72 -25.03 -7.89 -17.29
N GLU A 73 -25.42 -7.88 -16.01
CA GLU A 73 -26.74 -8.37 -15.57
C GLU A 73 -27.91 -7.55 -16.16
N LYS A 74 -27.64 -6.28 -16.51
CA LYS A 74 -28.63 -5.37 -17.13
C LYS A 74 -28.79 -5.60 -18.64
N GLN A 75 -27.91 -6.37 -19.27
CA GLN A 75 -27.98 -6.60 -20.71
C GLN A 75 -29.09 -7.59 -21.08
N PRO A 76 -29.76 -7.40 -22.23
CA PRO A 76 -30.72 -8.37 -22.75
C PRO A 76 -30.07 -9.74 -22.97
N GLY A 77 -30.76 -10.81 -22.57
CA GLY A 77 -30.27 -12.18 -22.76
C GLY A 77 -29.15 -12.63 -21.81
N ALA A 78 -28.79 -11.82 -20.81
CA ALA A 78 -27.77 -12.17 -19.83
C ALA A 78 -28.15 -13.40 -18.99
N ASP A 79 -27.18 -14.30 -18.75
CA ASP A 79 -27.32 -15.37 -17.76
C ASP A 79 -27.20 -14.80 -16.34
N LYS A 80 -28.33 -14.34 -15.81
CA LYS A 80 -28.41 -13.74 -14.48
C LYS A 80 -28.02 -14.71 -13.36
N ALA A 81 -28.22 -16.01 -13.55
CA ALA A 81 -27.88 -17.00 -12.53
C ALA A 81 -26.36 -17.13 -12.40
N GLN A 82 -25.66 -17.24 -13.53
CA GLN A 82 -24.20 -17.31 -13.57
C GLN A 82 -23.56 -15.99 -13.10
N LEU A 83 -24.07 -14.83 -13.55
CA LEU A 83 -23.55 -13.53 -13.12
C LEU A 83 -23.71 -13.31 -11.60
N LYS A 84 -24.84 -13.71 -11.01
CA LYS A 84 -25.03 -13.65 -9.55
C LYS A 84 -24.11 -14.62 -8.80
N ALA A 85 -23.80 -15.79 -9.38
CA ALA A 85 -22.84 -16.71 -8.80
C ALA A 85 -21.42 -16.12 -8.79
N LEU A 86 -21.01 -15.46 -9.88
CA LEU A 86 -19.74 -14.74 -9.97
C LEU A 86 -19.67 -13.56 -9.00
N ALA A 87 -20.75 -12.80 -8.84
CA ALA A 87 -20.80 -11.69 -7.88
C ALA A 87 -20.56 -12.20 -6.45
N ARG A 88 -21.23 -13.28 -6.04
CA ARG A 88 -21.00 -13.92 -4.74
C ARG A 88 -19.59 -14.48 -4.58
N ALA A 89 -18.97 -14.95 -5.67
CA ALA A 89 -17.58 -15.42 -5.64
C ALA A 89 -16.61 -14.25 -5.43
N ASN A 90 -16.82 -13.14 -6.14
CA ASN A 90 -16.06 -11.90 -6.00
C ASN A 90 -16.15 -11.33 -4.58
N ASP A 91 -17.35 -11.28 -3.99
CA ASP A 91 -17.57 -10.79 -2.62
C ASP A 91 -16.82 -11.61 -1.56
N LYS A 92 -16.59 -12.90 -1.83
CA LYS A 92 -15.83 -13.81 -0.95
C LYS A 92 -14.32 -13.67 -1.08
N LEU A 93 -13.81 -12.97 -2.10
CA LEU A 93 -12.36 -12.86 -2.30
C LEU A 93 -11.70 -12.10 -1.15
N LYS A 94 -12.31 -11.00 -0.68
CA LYS A 94 -11.72 -10.17 0.40
C LYS A 94 -11.50 -10.96 1.70
N SER A 95 -12.42 -11.85 2.07
CA SER A 95 -12.26 -12.69 3.27
C SER A 95 -11.32 -13.88 3.09
N ARG A 96 -10.99 -14.24 1.85
CA ARG A 96 -10.00 -15.27 1.51
C ARG A 96 -8.59 -14.73 1.38
N ARG A 97 -8.43 -13.42 1.19
CA ARG A 97 -7.13 -12.78 1.01
C ARG A 97 -6.29 -12.98 2.25
N TYR A 98 -5.06 -13.43 2.05
CA TYR A 98 -4.03 -13.51 3.07
C TYR A 98 -3.64 -12.10 3.58
N ASP A 99 -3.04 -12.03 4.77
CA ASP A 99 -2.45 -10.81 5.33
C ASP A 99 -0.91 -10.86 5.39
N GLN A 100 -0.27 -9.80 5.90
CA GLN A 100 1.19 -9.73 6.02
C GLN A 100 1.80 -10.83 6.88
N GLN A 101 1.03 -11.51 7.74
CA GLN A 101 1.50 -12.61 8.57
C GLN A 101 1.14 -13.95 7.93
N SER A 102 -0.10 -14.09 7.47
CA SER A 102 -0.64 -15.33 6.93
C SER A 102 -0.07 -15.67 5.54
N MET A 103 0.49 -14.68 4.81
CA MET A 103 1.25 -14.91 3.57
C MET A 103 2.49 -15.80 3.77
N SER A 104 2.89 -16.09 5.00
CA SER A 104 3.91 -17.10 5.29
C SER A 104 3.51 -18.52 4.87
N VAL A 105 2.21 -18.77 4.65
CA VAL A 105 1.63 -20.04 4.19
C VAL A 105 1.38 -19.93 2.68
N SER A 106 2.25 -20.53 1.87
CA SER A 106 2.19 -20.43 0.40
C SER A 106 0.84 -20.86 -0.16
N GLU A 107 0.24 -21.90 0.44
CA GLU A 107 -1.05 -22.45 0.02
C GLU A 107 -2.19 -21.43 0.14
N GLN A 108 -2.08 -20.45 1.06
CA GLN A 108 -3.07 -19.37 1.16
C GLN A 108 -2.94 -18.37 0.01
N ILE A 109 -1.72 -18.09 -0.44
CA ILE A 109 -1.46 -17.25 -1.61
C ILE A 109 -2.02 -17.95 -2.85
N ASP A 110 -1.69 -19.22 -3.05
CA ASP A 110 -2.14 -20.01 -4.20
C ASP A 110 -3.67 -20.16 -4.25
N ALA A 111 -4.30 -20.46 -3.10
CA ALA A 111 -5.74 -20.58 -3.01
C ALA A 111 -6.45 -19.25 -3.31
N TYR A 112 -5.87 -18.14 -2.86
CA TYR A 112 -6.40 -16.81 -3.14
C TYR A 112 -6.26 -16.44 -4.62
N ASP A 113 -5.07 -16.61 -5.19
CA ASP A 113 -4.76 -16.29 -6.58
C ASP A 113 -5.61 -17.14 -7.55
N SER A 114 -5.75 -18.44 -7.26
CA SER A 114 -6.60 -19.34 -8.03
C SER A 114 -8.08 -18.93 -7.99
N ALA A 115 -8.59 -18.52 -6.82
CA ALA A 115 -9.96 -18.06 -6.70
C ALA A 115 -10.20 -16.76 -7.47
N GLN A 116 -9.23 -15.84 -7.43
CA GLN A 116 -9.31 -14.58 -8.16
C GLN A 116 -9.23 -14.79 -9.68
N ASP A 117 -8.25 -15.55 -10.15
CA ASP A 117 -8.08 -15.88 -11.58
C ASP A 117 -9.32 -16.59 -12.14
N SER A 118 -9.93 -17.50 -11.38
CA SER A 118 -11.18 -18.16 -11.76
C SER A 118 -12.33 -17.17 -11.98
N VAL A 119 -12.48 -16.17 -11.11
CA VAL A 119 -13.50 -15.12 -11.26
C VAL A 119 -13.19 -14.25 -12.47
N LEU A 120 -11.94 -13.79 -12.60
CA LEU A 120 -11.55 -12.87 -13.67
C LEU A 120 -11.68 -13.51 -15.06
N ARG A 121 -11.25 -14.76 -15.24
CA ARG A 121 -11.43 -15.49 -16.51
C ARG A 121 -12.90 -15.59 -16.90
N ALA A 122 -13.77 -15.92 -15.95
CA ALA A 122 -15.19 -15.99 -16.22
C ALA A 122 -15.77 -14.62 -16.59
N VAL A 123 -15.40 -13.56 -15.88
CA VAL A 123 -15.82 -12.18 -16.15
C VAL A 123 -15.36 -11.73 -17.54
N TYR A 124 -14.12 -12.03 -17.93
CA TYR A 124 -13.61 -11.69 -19.26
C TYR A 124 -14.36 -12.39 -20.38
N ASN A 125 -14.75 -13.66 -20.17
CA ASN A 125 -15.58 -14.37 -21.14
C ASN A 125 -16.96 -13.74 -21.30
N PHE A 126 -17.56 -13.22 -20.22
CA PHE A 126 -18.83 -12.49 -20.30
C PHE A 126 -18.69 -11.07 -20.88
N ALA A 127 -17.56 -10.41 -20.65
CA ALA A 127 -17.30 -9.06 -21.13
C ALA A 127 -17.10 -9.00 -22.66
N GLN A 128 -16.80 -10.14 -23.29
CA GLN A 128 -16.67 -10.27 -24.74
C GLN A 128 -18.01 -10.70 -25.35
N PRO A 129 -18.72 -9.83 -26.09
CA PRO A 129 -19.97 -10.19 -26.73
C PRO A 129 -19.72 -11.18 -27.88
N ALA A 130 -20.66 -12.10 -28.11
CA ALA A 130 -20.58 -13.06 -29.23
C ALA A 130 -20.65 -12.38 -30.60
N ALA A 131 -21.25 -11.19 -30.69
CA ALA A 131 -21.26 -10.33 -31.87
C ALA A 131 -21.35 -8.86 -31.46
N GLY A 132 -20.68 -7.98 -32.20
CA GLY A 132 -20.66 -6.53 -31.95
C GLY A 132 -19.53 -6.08 -31.02
N GLN A 133 -19.57 -4.81 -30.61
CA GLN A 133 -18.61 -4.24 -29.66
C GLN A 133 -19.14 -4.35 -28.23
N PRO A 134 -18.27 -4.57 -27.23
CA PRO A 134 -18.67 -4.51 -25.83
C PRO A 134 -19.28 -3.15 -25.50
N ASP A 135 -20.15 -3.13 -24.48
CA ASP A 135 -20.56 -1.86 -23.86
C ASP A 135 -19.32 -1.09 -23.39
N ALA A 136 -19.27 0.23 -23.65
CA ALA A 136 -18.09 1.04 -23.37
C ALA A 136 -17.71 1.04 -21.87
N THR A 137 -18.71 0.95 -20.98
CA THR A 137 -18.47 0.86 -19.53
C THR A 137 -17.84 -0.50 -19.19
N VAL A 138 -18.37 -1.59 -19.75
CA VAL A 138 -17.81 -2.94 -19.57
C VAL A 138 -16.39 -3.01 -20.11
N GLN A 139 -16.13 -2.41 -21.27
CA GLN A 139 -14.79 -2.35 -21.86
C GLN A 139 -13.80 -1.61 -20.96
N GLN A 140 -14.14 -0.39 -20.53
CA GLN A 140 -13.26 0.41 -19.67
C GLN A 140 -12.95 -0.31 -18.36
N LEU A 141 -13.96 -0.82 -17.67
CA LEU A 141 -13.77 -1.53 -16.41
C LEU A 141 -12.94 -2.81 -16.60
N THR A 142 -13.12 -3.53 -17.70
CA THR A 142 -12.32 -4.72 -18.03
C THR A 142 -10.85 -4.36 -18.22
N ASN A 143 -10.55 -3.24 -18.92
CA ASN A 143 -9.19 -2.74 -19.09
C ASN A 143 -8.55 -2.32 -17.75
N ASP A 144 -9.33 -1.69 -16.87
CA ASP A 144 -8.88 -1.29 -15.53
C ASP A 144 -8.52 -2.53 -14.69
N ILE A 145 -9.36 -3.57 -14.74
CA ILE A 145 -9.10 -4.85 -14.08
C ILE A 145 -7.82 -5.49 -14.62
N GLN A 146 -7.65 -5.58 -15.95
CA GLN A 146 -6.46 -6.17 -16.57
C GLN A 146 -5.18 -5.40 -16.20
N THR A 147 -5.26 -4.06 -16.17
CA THR A 147 -4.14 -3.21 -15.76
C THR A 147 -3.75 -3.47 -14.30
N ALA A 148 -4.73 -3.54 -13.40
CA ALA A 148 -4.48 -3.84 -11.99
C ALA A 148 -3.93 -5.27 -11.79
N ASP A 149 -4.44 -6.24 -12.55
CA ASP A 149 -4.01 -7.63 -12.50
C ASP A 149 -2.55 -7.81 -12.93
N GLY A 150 -2.16 -7.15 -14.03
CA GLY A 150 -0.79 -7.16 -14.54
C GLY A 150 0.24 -6.52 -13.59
N GLN A 151 -0.19 -5.75 -12.58
CA GLN A 151 0.69 -5.11 -11.61
C GLN A 151 0.97 -5.96 -10.36
N VAL A 152 0.22 -7.05 -10.13
CA VAL A 152 0.29 -7.84 -8.87
C VAL A 152 1.71 -8.34 -8.58
N VAL A 153 2.38 -8.92 -9.57
CA VAL A 153 3.77 -9.41 -9.41
C VAL A 153 4.72 -8.27 -9.04
N GLY A 154 4.57 -7.11 -9.69
CA GLY A 154 5.38 -5.93 -9.39
C GLY A 154 5.15 -5.42 -7.96
N TYR A 155 3.92 -5.47 -7.46
CA TYR A 155 3.62 -5.12 -6.07
C TYR A 155 4.28 -6.09 -5.08
N ARG A 156 4.21 -7.40 -5.34
CA ARG A 156 4.85 -8.43 -4.51
C ARG A 156 6.36 -8.26 -4.44
N VAL A 157 7.02 -8.05 -5.58
CA VAL A 157 8.48 -7.78 -5.64
C VAL A 157 8.85 -6.53 -4.84
N ASN A 158 8.05 -5.46 -4.94
CA ASN A 158 8.31 -4.23 -4.21
C ASN A 158 8.10 -4.40 -2.69
N TYR A 159 7.09 -5.18 -2.28
CA TYR A 159 6.91 -5.57 -0.89
C TYR A 159 8.11 -6.37 -0.39
N ASP A 160 8.53 -7.42 -1.10
CA ASP A 160 9.63 -8.29 -0.68
C ASP A 160 10.94 -7.52 -0.56
N ARG A 161 11.21 -6.59 -1.48
CA ARG A 161 12.38 -5.71 -1.37
C ARG A 161 12.37 -4.90 -0.07
N ALA A 162 11.24 -4.31 0.30
CA ALA A 162 11.12 -3.53 1.54
C ALA A 162 11.16 -4.43 2.78
N ALA A 163 10.51 -5.60 2.73
CA ALA A 163 10.50 -6.57 3.82
C ALA A 163 11.89 -7.14 4.09
N LYS A 164 12.66 -7.45 3.04
CA LYS A 164 14.07 -7.84 3.15
C LYS A 164 14.93 -6.75 3.80
N GLN A 165 14.75 -5.48 3.44
CA GLN A 165 15.46 -4.37 4.09
C GLN A 165 15.13 -4.30 5.58
N PHE A 166 13.85 -4.40 5.93
CA PHE A 166 13.40 -4.45 7.33
C PHE A 166 13.99 -5.66 8.08
N ASN A 167 13.89 -6.86 7.50
CA ASN A 167 14.36 -8.11 8.09
C ASN A 167 15.87 -8.10 8.33
N ASN A 168 16.65 -7.66 7.33
CA ASN A 168 18.10 -7.55 7.43
C ASN A 168 18.50 -6.55 8.51
N TYR A 169 17.81 -5.41 8.59
CA TYR A 169 18.06 -4.41 9.62
C TYR A 169 17.71 -4.93 11.03
N LEU A 170 16.58 -5.61 11.16
CA LEU A 170 16.15 -6.25 12.40
C LEU A 170 17.19 -7.26 12.90
N GLN A 171 17.73 -8.09 11.98
CA GLN A 171 18.75 -9.07 12.31
C GLN A 171 20.07 -8.40 12.74
N LEU A 172 20.55 -7.43 11.98
CA LEU A 172 21.82 -6.75 12.25
C LEU A 172 21.79 -5.98 13.58
N HIS A 173 20.65 -5.40 13.94
CA HIS A 173 20.50 -4.55 15.13
C HIS A 173 19.74 -5.24 16.27
N GLN A 174 19.63 -6.57 16.25
CA GLN A 174 18.80 -7.32 17.20
C GLN A 174 19.16 -7.03 18.66
N GLU A 175 20.45 -6.99 19.02
CA GLU A 175 20.89 -6.70 20.38
C GLU A 175 20.53 -5.27 20.81
N THR A 176 20.81 -4.30 19.94
CA THR A 176 20.53 -2.87 20.19
C THR A 176 19.04 -2.60 20.31
N LEU A 177 18.22 -3.21 19.45
CA LEU A 177 16.76 -3.15 19.52
C LEU A 177 16.23 -3.91 20.74
N GLY A 178 16.87 -5.01 21.14
CA GLY A 178 16.55 -5.77 22.34
C GLY A 178 16.68 -4.96 23.63
N LYS A 179 17.65 -4.04 23.70
CA LYS A 179 17.83 -3.11 24.83
C LYS A 179 16.65 -2.16 25.04
N LEU A 180 15.83 -1.92 24.00
CA LEU A 180 14.59 -1.14 24.11
C LEU A 180 13.46 -1.92 24.80
N GLY A 181 13.57 -3.25 24.87
CA GLY A 181 12.56 -4.13 25.46
C GLY A 181 11.19 -4.06 24.79
N GLY A 182 10.15 -4.48 25.52
CA GLY A 182 8.76 -4.40 25.08
C GLY A 182 8.50 -5.09 23.75
N LYS A 183 7.88 -4.36 22.80
CA LYS A 183 7.59 -4.89 21.46
C LYS A 183 8.84 -5.08 20.59
N TYR A 184 9.89 -4.27 20.80
CA TYR A 184 11.10 -4.29 19.96
C TYR A 184 11.96 -5.52 20.19
N GLY A 185 11.98 -6.04 21.43
CA GLY A 185 12.64 -7.31 21.76
C GLY A 185 11.90 -8.57 21.28
N LYS A 186 10.69 -8.43 20.72
CA LYS A 186 9.85 -9.56 20.26
C LYS A 186 9.59 -9.53 18.75
N LEU A 187 10.19 -8.59 18.03
CA LEU A 187 10.01 -8.46 16.60
C LEU A 187 10.50 -9.72 15.88
N GLN A 188 9.70 -10.16 14.91
CA GLN A 188 10.04 -11.26 14.03
C GLN A 188 10.26 -10.73 12.62
N PRO A 189 11.09 -11.40 11.80
CA PRO A 189 11.14 -11.15 10.38
C PRO A 189 9.75 -11.25 9.75
N LEU A 190 9.48 -10.40 8.78
CA LEU A 190 8.28 -10.46 7.95
C LEU A 190 8.42 -11.58 6.92
N PRO A 191 7.32 -12.29 6.61
CA PRO A 191 7.32 -13.22 5.50
C PRO A 191 7.54 -12.51 4.16
N LEU A 192 7.86 -13.29 3.15
CA LEU A 192 8.11 -12.85 1.78
C LEU A 192 7.19 -13.62 0.83
N PHE A 193 6.91 -13.07 -0.35
CA PHE A 193 6.21 -13.76 -1.44
C PHE A 193 7.11 -14.76 -2.18
N GLU A 194 8.40 -14.51 -2.20
CA GLU A 194 9.38 -15.44 -2.78
C GLU A 194 9.30 -16.83 -2.13
N LEU A 195 9.33 -17.86 -2.97
CA LEU A 195 9.46 -19.24 -2.53
C LEU A 195 10.80 -19.44 -1.83
N LYS A 196 10.79 -20.15 -0.69
CA LYS A 196 12.02 -20.56 -0.03
C LYS A 196 12.62 -21.73 -0.81
N GLU A 197 13.88 -21.59 -1.22
CA GLU A 197 14.69 -22.70 -1.77
C GLU A 197 14.96 -23.78 -0.72
#